data_AF-A0A6G3XPW1-F1
#
_entry.id   AF-A0A6G3XPW1-F1
#
_cell.length_a   1.000
_cell.length_b   1.000
_cell.length_c   1.000
_cell.angle_alpha   90.00
_cell.angle_beta   90.00
_cell.angle_gamma   90.00
#
_symmetry.space_group_name_H-M   'P 1'
#
loop_
_entity.id
_entity.type
_entity.pdbx_description
1 polymer ?
#
loop_
_entity_poly.entity_id
_entity_poly.type
_entity_poly.pdbx_seq_one_letter_code
_entity_poly.pdbx_strand_id
1 'polypeptide(L)' 'RHLRPDDIAYNLCGGIRLTGALDPAALTTAVTGLVAAHDILRTRYPTGGDGTPVREILPPGDPVALDPTDLGALP' A
#
# COMPACT_ATOMS: atom_id res chain seq x y z
N ARG A 1 6.23 -15.55 16.08
CA ARG A 1 5.34 -15.05 17.16
C ARG A 1 4.86 -13.65 16.77
N HIS A 2 3.58 -13.48 16.44
CA HIS A 2 3.00 -12.13 16.25
C HIS A 2 2.88 -11.46 17.63
N LEU A 3 3.42 -10.26 17.76
CA LEU A 3 3.60 -9.62 19.06
C LEU A 3 2.36 -8.85 19.50
N ARG A 4 1.67 -8.13 18.58
CA ARG A 4 0.37 -7.46 18.78
C ARG A 4 -0.30 -7.22 17.41
N PRO A 5 -1.25 -8.06 16.96
CA PRO A 5 -1.80 -7.97 15.61
C PRO A 5 -2.71 -6.74 15.38
N ASP A 6 -3.30 -6.18 16.43
CA ASP A 6 -4.22 -5.04 16.36
C ASP A 6 -3.54 -3.68 16.64
N ASP A 7 -2.21 -3.66 16.71
CA ASP A 7 -1.42 -2.46 17.01
C ASP A 7 -0.87 -1.82 15.72
N ILE A 8 -0.81 -0.50 15.70
CA ILE A 8 -0.32 0.31 14.58
C ILE A 8 1.09 0.86 14.80
N ALA A 9 1.77 0.47 15.88
CA ALA A 9 3.09 0.99 16.26
C ALA A 9 4.19 0.87 15.17
N TYR A 10 4.00 -0.01 14.19
CA TYR A 10 4.93 -0.21 13.06
C TYR A 10 4.46 0.44 11.75
N ASN A 11 3.36 1.18 11.76
CA ASN A 11 2.91 1.95 10.61
C ASN A 11 3.70 3.25 10.54
N LEU A 12 4.42 3.44 9.42
CA LEU A 12 4.98 4.73 9.06
C LEU A 12 4.04 5.41 8.05
N CYS A 13 3.28 6.38 8.52
CA CYS A 13 2.35 7.15 7.69
C CYS A 13 2.97 8.49 7.29
N GLY A 14 2.80 8.87 6.03
CA GLY A 14 3.25 10.15 5.49
C GLY A 14 2.29 10.68 4.44
N GLY A 15 2.42 11.96 4.10
CA GLY A 15 1.62 12.62 3.08
C GLY A 15 2.47 13.58 2.24
N ILE A 16 2.11 13.72 0.97
CA ILE A 16 2.70 14.71 0.06
C ILE A 16 1.63 15.69 -0.39
N ARG A 17 2.02 16.96 -0.57
CA ARG A 17 1.14 17.98 -1.11
C ARG A 17 1.49 18.24 -2.57
N LEU A 18 0.57 17.91 -3.47
CA LEU A 18 0.68 18.24 -4.88
C LEU A 18 -0.04 19.57 -5.11
N THR A 19 0.57 20.46 -5.90
CA THR A 19 0.01 21.78 -6.23
C THR A 19 -0.18 21.92 -7.72
N GLY A 20 -1.29 22.53 -8.14
CA GLY A 20 -1.64 22.70 -9.55
C GLY A 20 -2.73 21.73 -10.00
N ALA A 21 -2.92 21.62 -11.32
CA ALA A 21 -3.87 20.69 -11.89
C ALA A 21 -3.38 19.25 -11.71
N LEU A 22 -4.20 18.42 -11.08
CA LEU A 22 -3.95 16.99 -10.89
C LEU A 22 -4.88 16.20 -11.81
N ASP A 23 -4.31 15.27 -12.57
CA ASP A 23 -5.07 14.26 -13.31
C ASP A 23 -5.19 12.99 -12.44
N PRO A 24 -6.39 12.65 -11.93
CA PRO A 24 -6.58 11.47 -11.09
C PRO A 24 -6.30 10.16 -11.82
N ALA A 25 -6.59 10.07 -13.12
CA ALA A 25 -6.37 8.85 -13.90
C ALA A 25 -4.87 8.60 -14.10
N ALA A 26 -4.11 9.67 -14.36
CA ALA A 26 -2.65 9.60 -14.43
C ALA A 26 -2.04 9.20 -13.08
N LEU A 27 -2.56 9.74 -11.96
CA LEU A 27 -2.10 9.37 -10.62
C LEU A 27 -2.35 7.90 -10.31
N THR A 28 -3.55 7.39 -10.59
CA THR A 28 -3.88 5.97 -10.42
C THR A 28 -2.96 5.07 -11.25
N THR A 29 -2.67 5.47 -12.49
CA THR A 29 -1.73 4.74 -13.37
C THR A 29 -0.32 4.72 -12.79
N ALA A 30 0.17 5.87 -12.30
CA ALA A 30 1.50 5.99 -11.72
C ALA A 30 1.65 5.14 -10.44
N VAL A 31 0.67 5.20 -9.52
CA VAL A 31 0.69 4.40 -8.29
C VAL A 31 0.58 2.91 -8.59
N THR A 32 -0.28 2.51 -9.53
CA THR A 32 -0.37 1.11 -9.99
C THR A 32 0.96 0.64 -10.56
N GLY A 33 1.63 1.47 -11.38
CA GLY A 33 2.96 1.18 -11.91
C GLY A 33 4.02 1.01 -10.82
N LEU A 34 3.97 1.84 -9.76
CA LEU A 34 4.86 1.72 -8.61
C LEU A 34 4.67 0.37 -7.89
N VAL A 35 3.42 -0.04 -7.61
CA VAL A 35 3.15 -1.34 -6.98
C VAL A 35 3.62 -2.50 -7.86
N ALA A 36 3.39 -2.42 -9.17
CA ALA A 36 3.85 -3.45 -10.09
C ALA A 36 5.38 -3.57 -10.12
N ALA A 37 6.10 -2.44 -10.17
CA ALA A 37 7.55 -2.40 -10.26
C ALA A 37 8.29 -2.85 -8.99
N HIS A 38 7.67 -2.73 -7.82
CA HIS A 38 8.32 -2.98 -6.53
C HIS A 38 7.79 -4.23 -5.81
N ASP A 39 8.61 -5.30 -5.75
CA ASP A 39 8.27 -6.56 -5.07
C ASP A 39 7.90 -6.40 -3.59
N ILE A 40 8.51 -5.42 -2.90
CA ILE A 40 8.24 -5.20 -1.49
C ILE A 40 6.78 -4.79 -1.24
N LEU A 41 6.16 -4.05 -2.16
CA LEU A 41 4.76 -3.64 -2.07
C LEU A 41 3.77 -4.78 -2.37
N ARG A 42 4.27 -5.90 -2.91
CA ARG A 42 3.50 -7.12 -3.22
C ARG A 42 3.92 -8.31 -2.35
N THR A 43 4.64 -8.06 -1.26
CA THR A 43 5.12 -9.13 -0.37
C THR A 43 4.11 -9.42 0.74
N ARG A 44 3.78 -10.70 0.94
CA ARG A 44 3.04 -11.21 2.11
C ARG A 44 3.87 -12.22 2.90
N TYR A 45 3.50 -12.44 4.16
CA TYR A 45 4.18 -13.36 5.08
C TYR A 45 3.23 -14.42 5.67
N PRO A 46 2.72 -15.37 4.88
CA PRO A 46 1.90 -16.46 5.40
C PRO A 46 2.72 -17.40 6.28
N THR A 47 2.02 -18.14 7.14
CA THR A 47 2.63 -19.21 7.94
C THR A 47 2.73 -20.48 7.10
N GLY A 48 3.93 -21.03 6.95
CA GLY A 48 4.19 -22.29 6.24
C GLY A 48 3.69 -23.52 7.00
N GLY A 49 3.75 -24.69 6.36
CA GLY A 49 3.25 -25.95 6.93
C GLY A 49 3.95 -26.42 8.20
N ASP A 50 5.13 -25.88 8.50
CA ASP A 50 5.93 -26.11 9.71
C ASP A 50 5.70 -25.05 10.80
N GLY A 51 4.83 -24.06 10.57
CA GLY A 51 4.61 -22.94 11.49
C GLY A 51 5.58 -21.75 11.30
N THR A 52 6.50 -21.82 10.33
CA THR A 52 7.47 -20.75 10.07
C THR A 52 6.92 -19.75 9.05
N PRO A 53 7.02 -18.43 9.27
CA PRO A 53 6.61 -17.45 8.28
C PRO A 53 7.50 -17.52 7.04
N VAL A 54 6.89 -17.59 5.87
CA VAL A 54 7.59 -17.57 4.57
C VAL A 54 7.31 -16.27 3.85
N ARG A 55 8.31 -15.74 3.16
CA ARG A 55 8.13 -14.55 2.30
C ARG A 55 7.57 -15.01 0.96
N GLU A 56 6.43 -14.46 0.57
CA GLU A 56 5.81 -14.72 -0.72
C GLU A 56 5.58 -13.40 -1.46
N ILE A 57 5.99 -13.34 -2.73
CA ILE A 57 5.80 -12.19 -3.60
C ILE A 57 4.64 -12.50 -4.54
N LEU A 58 3.56 -11.73 -4.45
CA LEU A 58 2.41 -11.87 -5.33
C LEU A 58 2.71 -11.26 -6.71
N PRO A 59 2.17 -11.79 -7.82
CA PRO A 59 2.29 -11.12 -9.12
C PRO A 59 1.66 -9.71 -9.08
N PRO A 60 1.95 -8.84 -10.06
CA PRO A 60 1.21 -7.58 -10.23
C PRO A 60 -0.29 -7.83 -10.24
N GLY A 61 -1.03 -7.07 -9.42
CA GLY A 61 -2.48 -7.21 -9.25
C GLY A 61 -3.28 -6.20 -10.07
N ASP A 62 -4.56 -6.08 -9.75
CA ASP A 62 -5.46 -5.09 -10.32
C ASP A 62 -4.99 -3.64 -10.04
N PRO A 63 -5.46 -2.66 -10.83
CA PRO A 63 -5.17 -1.25 -10.57
C PRO A 63 -5.49 -0.84 -9.13
N VAL A 64 -4.61 -0.03 -8.54
CA VAL A 64 -4.80 0.47 -7.19
C VAL A 64 -5.99 1.43 -7.18
N ALA A 65 -7.04 1.10 -6.42
CA ALA A 65 -8.16 2.00 -6.22
C ALA A 65 -7.73 3.20 -5.37
N LEU A 66 -7.84 4.40 -5.95
CA LEU A 66 -7.59 5.67 -5.26
C LEU A 66 -8.90 6.45 -5.19
N ASP A 67 -9.64 6.26 -4.11
CA ASP A 67 -10.90 6.96 -3.87
C ASP A 67 -10.62 8.36 -3.29
N PRO A 68 -10.92 9.45 -4.01
CA PRO A 68 -10.68 10.80 -3.51
C PRO A 68 -11.52 11.07 -2.26
N THR A 69 -10.86 11.48 -1.19
CA THR A 69 -11.53 11.95 0.03
C THR A 69 -11.24 13.44 0.19
N ASP A 70 -12.30 14.25 0.28
CA ASP A 70 -12.16 15.68 0.56
C ASP A 70 -11.80 15.87 2.03
N LEU A 71 -10.63 16.50 2.27
CA LEU A 71 -10.13 16.82 3.60
C LEU A 71 -10.36 18.30 3.96
N GLY A 72 -11.01 19.09 3.11
CA GLY A 72 -11.22 20.53 3.32
C GLY A 72 -12.10 20.88 4.52
N ALA A 73 -12.85 19.90 5.04
CA ALA A 73 -13.64 20.03 6.26
C ALA A 73 -12.88 19.63 7.54
N LEU A 74 -11.66 19.09 7.42
CA LEU A 74 -10.81 18.76 8.57
C LEU A 74 -10.00 20.00 9.02
N PRO A 75 -9.81 20.18 10.34
CA PRO A 75 -9.06 21.32 10.90
C PRO A 75 -7.58 21.33 10.52
#